data_AF-A0A269TCX0-F1
#
_entry.id   AF-A0A269TCX0-F1
#
_cell.length_a   1.000
_cell.length_b   1.000
_cell.length_c   1.000
_cell.angle_alpha   90.00
_cell.angle_beta   90.00
_cell.angle_gamma   90.00
#
_symmetry.space_group_name_H-M   'P 1'
#
loop_
_entity.id
_entity.type
_entity.pdbx_description
1 polymer ?
#
loop_
_entity_poly.entity_id
_entity_poly.type
_entity_poly.pdbx_seq_one_letter_code
_entity_poly.pdbx_strand_id
1 'polypeptide(L)'
;MESTVFTNLRGSEGALTFNFFCESLITSLHTLTHVMEDAGIAVPDNVGDVADALGEMGSHLMEDYQRGELDLGRFKDEILDFYDLNFAVNDALASAIMSHDDLQYYYYVYMQGLYIFFPNMMEAFNADIEDEKIIPFLDELANEFRQLAGSGS
;
A
#
# COMPACT_ATOMS: atom_id res chain seq x y z
N MET A 1 -9.97 24.95 -0.18
CA MET A 1 -9.27 23.75 0.29
C MET A 1 -8.21 24.19 1.26
N GLU A 2 -8.19 23.60 2.46
CA GLU A 2 -6.99 23.67 3.29
C GLU A 2 -5.85 22.97 2.54
N SER A 3 -4.60 23.41 2.77
CA SER A 3 -3.43 22.77 2.19
C SER A 3 -3.32 21.34 2.71
N THR A 4 -3.20 20.37 1.82
CA THR A 4 -2.88 18.96 2.12
C THR A 4 -1.38 18.70 2.20
N VAL A 5 -0.58 19.74 1.94
CA VAL A 5 0.88 19.72 2.05
C VAL A 5 1.29 20.16 3.45
N PHE A 6 2.05 19.31 4.14
CA PHE A 6 2.59 19.54 5.48
C PHE A 6 4.09 19.79 5.38
N THR A 7 4.56 20.94 5.88
CA THR A 7 5.99 21.35 5.76
C THR A 7 6.78 21.26 7.07
N ASN A 8 6.14 20.80 8.16
CA ASN A 8 6.74 20.73 9.50
C ASN A 8 7.19 19.30 9.83
N LEU A 9 7.97 18.69 8.94
CA LEU A 9 8.49 17.34 9.17
C LEU A 9 9.53 17.34 10.29
N ARG A 10 9.41 16.35 11.17
CA ARG A 10 10.33 16.12 12.30
C ARG A 10 11.03 14.78 12.26
N GLY A 11 10.60 13.89 11.37
CA GLY A 11 11.11 12.55 11.23
C GLY A 11 11.06 12.05 9.79
N SER A 12 11.38 10.78 9.65
CA SER A 12 11.35 10.04 8.38
C SER A 12 10.74 8.65 8.57
N GLU A 13 9.95 8.45 9.62
CA GLU A 13 9.32 7.17 9.93
C GLU A 13 8.39 6.72 8.81
N GLY A 14 7.61 7.62 8.20
CA GLY A 14 6.75 7.29 7.06
C GLY A 14 7.55 6.88 5.83
N ALA A 15 8.70 7.53 5.55
CA ALA A 15 9.60 7.12 4.48
C ALA A 15 10.14 5.70 4.68
N LEU A 16 10.62 5.42 5.90
CA LEU A 16 11.20 4.12 6.25
C LEU A 16 10.13 3.02 6.26
N THR A 17 8.96 3.32 6.82
CA THR A 17 7.81 2.41 6.87
C THR A 17 7.35 2.07 5.45
N PHE A 18 7.22 3.06 4.57
CA PHE A 18 6.85 2.83 3.17
C PHE A 18 7.85 1.92 2.47
N ASN A 19 9.15 2.21 2.56
CA ASN A 19 10.18 1.41 1.90
C ASN A 19 10.19 -0.04 2.42
N PHE A 20 10.07 -0.23 3.73
CA PHE A 20 9.95 -1.56 4.32
C PHE A 20 8.76 -2.35 3.75
N PHE A 21 7.59 -1.71 3.65
CA PHE A 21 6.41 -2.35 3.08
C PHE A 21 6.51 -2.57 1.58
N CYS A 22 7.07 -1.63 0.83
CA CYS A 22 7.31 -1.78 -0.60
C CYS A 22 8.20 -3.01 -0.87
N GLU A 23 9.33 -3.13 -0.17
CA GLU A 23 10.20 -4.31 -0.29
C GLU A 23 9.50 -5.61 0.14
N SER A 24 8.76 -5.58 1.24
CA SER A 24 8.06 -6.76 1.78
C SER A 24 6.91 -7.24 0.87
N LEU A 25 6.12 -6.31 0.34
CA LEU A 25 5.00 -6.59 -0.55
C LEU A 25 5.49 -7.10 -1.91
N ILE A 26 6.48 -6.44 -2.51
CA ILE A 26 7.06 -6.88 -3.78
C ILE A 26 7.70 -8.26 -3.62
N THR A 27 8.44 -8.50 -2.54
CA THR A 27 9.09 -9.81 -2.31
C THR A 27 8.08 -10.93 -2.08
N SER A 28 7.03 -10.67 -1.29
CA SER A 28 5.99 -11.67 -1.03
C SER A 28 5.16 -11.97 -2.29
N LEU A 29 4.83 -10.95 -3.08
CA LEU A 29 4.13 -11.10 -4.35
C LEU A 29 4.99 -11.88 -5.36
N HIS A 30 6.26 -11.52 -5.51
CA HIS A 30 7.21 -12.23 -6.36
C HIS A 30 7.33 -13.71 -5.96
N THR A 31 7.44 -13.99 -4.67
CA THR A 31 7.46 -15.37 -4.14
C THR A 31 6.19 -16.12 -4.51
N LEU A 32 5.02 -15.49 -4.33
CA LEU A 32 3.74 -16.08 -4.72
C LEU A 32 3.69 -16.39 -6.21
N THR A 33 4.08 -15.45 -7.08
CA THR A 33 4.07 -15.65 -8.53
C THR A 33 4.97 -16.80 -8.96
N HIS A 34 6.15 -16.94 -8.36
CA HIS A 34 7.04 -18.07 -8.66
C HIS A 34 6.46 -19.42 -8.24
N VAL A 35 5.83 -19.51 -7.07
CA VAL A 35 5.20 -20.77 -6.65
C VAL A 35 4.00 -21.10 -7.54
N MET A 36 3.28 -20.09 -8.05
CA MET A 36 2.22 -20.30 -9.04
C MET A 36 2.77 -20.86 -10.35
N GLU A 37 3.87 -20.28 -10.86
CA GLU A 37 4.55 -20.73 -12.07
C GLU A 37 5.04 -22.18 -11.93
N ASP A 38 5.68 -22.52 -10.81
CA ASP A 38 6.13 -23.88 -10.49
C ASP A 38 4.96 -24.89 -10.43
N ALA A 39 3.78 -24.44 -9.99
CA ALA A 39 2.55 -25.21 -9.97
C ALA A 39 1.83 -25.28 -11.33
N GLY A 40 2.33 -24.59 -12.36
CA GLY A 40 1.72 -24.51 -13.68
C GLY A 40 0.44 -23.67 -13.73
N ILE A 41 0.27 -22.75 -12.79
CA ILE A 41 -0.88 -21.84 -12.70
C ILE A 41 -0.50 -20.52 -13.35
N ALA A 42 -1.41 -19.99 -14.18
CA ALA A 42 -1.20 -18.70 -14.83
C ALA A 42 -1.23 -17.57 -13.78
N VAL A 43 -0.20 -16.72 -13.81
CA VAL A 43 -0.15 -15.48 -13.03
C VAL A 43 -1.04 -14.43 -13.73
N PRO A 44 -1.93 -13.71 -13.00
CA PRO A 44 -2.72 -12.64 -13.59
C PRO A 44 -1.84 -11.51 -14.16
N ASP A 45 -2.22 -10.99 -15.33
CA ASP A 45 -1.43 -9.99 -16.07
C ASP A 45 -1.22 -8.68 -15.28
N ASN A 46 -2.20 -8.30 -14.45
CA ASN A 46 -2.19 -7.06 -13.66
C ASN A 46 -1.36 -7.13 -12.37
N VAL A 47 -0.72 -8.27 -12.08
CA VAL A 47 0.18 -8.40 -10.91
C VAL A 47 1.39 -7.48 -11.02
N GLY A 48 1.89 -7.24 -12.25
CA GLY A 48 3.03 -6.33 -12.49
C GLY A 48 2.71 -4.88 -12.10
N ASP A 49 1.47 -4.45 -12.31
CA ASP A 49 1.01 -3.08 -12.07
C ASP A 49 1.14 -2.70 -10.58
N VAL A 50 1.10 -3.67 -9.65
CA VAL A 50 1.25 -3.44 -8.21
C VAL A 50 2.65 -2.91 -7.90
N ALA A 51 3.68 -3.47 -8.53
CA ALA A 51 5.05 -3.06 -8.29
C ALA A 51 5.33 -1.67 -8.88
N ASP A 52 4.75 -1.37 -10.04
CA ASP A 52 4.84 -0.06 -10.68
C ASP A 52 4.15 1.01 -9.81
N ALA A 53 2.93 0.75 -9.32
CA ALA A 53 2.22 1.66 -8.43
C ALA A 53 3.00 1.96 -7.14
N LEU A 54 3.57 0.94 -6.48
CA LEU A 54 4.43 1.14 -5.30
C LEU A 54 5.70 1.92 -5.63
N GLY A 55 6.29 1.70 -6.80
CA GLY A 55 7.49 2.41 -7.25
C GLY A 55 7.23 3.90 -7.48
N GLU A 56 6.13 4.23 -8.15
CA GLU A 56 5.72 5.63 -8.40
C GLU A 56 5.41 6.36 -7.09
N MET A 57 4.58 5.76 -6.23
CA MET A 57 4.29 6.27 -4.90
C MET A 57 5.55 6.49 -4.06
N GLY A 58 6.47 5.52 -4.09
CA GLY A 58 7.73 5.60 -3.36
C GLY A 58 8.60 6.76 -3.87
N SER A 59 8.70 6.96 -5.18
CA SER A 59 9.45 8.07 -5.76
C SER A 59 8.89 9.41 -5.29
N HIS A 60 7.58 9.59 -5.39
CA HIS A 60 6.89 10.79 -4.94
C HIS A 60 7.08 11.05 -3.45
N LEU A 61 6.91 10.03 -2.61
CA LEU A 61 7.10 10.14 -1.18
C LEU A 61 8.55 10.50 -0.81
N MET A 62 9.54 9.88 -1.47
CA MET A 62 10.95 10.22 -1.21
C MET A 62 11.30 11.65 -1.63
N GLU A 63 10.74 12.14 -2.74
CA GLU A 63 10.94 13.53 -3.17
C GLU A 63 10.38 14.52 -2.15
N ASP A 64 9.21 14.22 -1.58
CA ASP A 64 8.57 15.02 -0.54
C ASP A 64 9.46 15.12 0.70
N TYR A 65 9.90 13.97 1.25
CA TYR A 65 10.81 13.96 2.40
C TYR A 65 12.13 14.69 2.12
N GLN A 66 12.67 14.62 0.90
CA GLN A 66 13.87 15.37 0.51
C GLN A 66 13.65 16.89 0.52
N ARG A 67 12.43 17.35 0.22
CA ARG A 67 12.04 18.76 0.28
C ARG A 67 11.66 19.22 1.69
N GLY A 68 11.53 18.29 2.64
CA GLY A 68 11.06 18.59 3.99
C GLY A 68 9.55 18.88 4.03
N GLU A 69 8.80 18.39 3.05
CA GLU A 69 7.34 18.51 2.98
C GLU A 69 6.70 17.13 2.76
N LEU A 70 5.40 17.00 3.00
CA LEU A 70 4.62 15.80 2.68
C LEU A 70 3.32 16.24 2.03
N ASP A 71 3.13 15.91 0.75
CA ASP A 71 1.84 16.07 0.07
C ASP A 71 0.95 14.86 0.37
N LEU A 72 0.27 14.93 1.51
CA LEU A 72 -0.64 13.86 1.92
C LEU A 72 -1.90 13.80 1.06
N GLY A 73 -2.23 14.87 0.34
CA GLY A 73 -3.35 14.88 -0.62
C GLY A 73 -3.04 13.97 -1.80
N ARG A 74 -1.85 14.14 -2.40
CA ARG A 74 -1.37 13.22 -3.43
C ARG A 74 -1.21 11.80 -2.89
N PHE A 75 -0.57 11.62 -1.74
CA PHE A 75 -0.41 10.27 -1.15
C PHE A 75 -1.76 9.58 -0.94
N LYS A 76 -2.78 10.32 -0.50
CA LYS A 76 -4.14 9.82 -0.32
C LYS A 76 -4.71 9.26 -1.61
N ASP A 77 -4.63 10.01 -2.71
CA ASP A 77 -5.16 9.58 -4.00
C ASP A 77 -4.40 8.33 -4.47
N GLU A 78 -3.08 8.34 -4.38
CA GLU A 78 -2.25 7.21 -4.82
C GLU A 78 -2.44 5.95 -3.97
N ILE A 79 -2.54 6.06 -2.64
CA ILE A 79 -2.73 4.89 -1.78
C ILE A 79 -4.12 4.27 -1.99
N LEU A 80 -5.15 5.08 -2.25
CA LEU A 80 -6.48 4.57 -2.57
C LEU A 80 -6.50 3.86 -3.93
N ASP A 81 -5.89 4.46 -4.95
CA ASP A 81 -5.74 3.84 -6.27
C ASP A 81 -4.94 2.53 -6.19
N PHE A 82 -3.86 2.49 -5.39
CA PHE A 82 -3.10 1.28 -5.12
C PHE A 82 -3.95 0.18 -4.49
N TYR A 83 -4.80 0.51 -3.51
CA TYR A 83 -5.66 -0.50 -2.88
C TYR A 83 -6.79 -0.98 -3.79
N ASP A 84 -7.36 -0.11 -4.64
CA ASP A 84 -8.33 -0.52 -5.67
C ASP A 84 -7.71 -1.52 -6.66
N LEU A 85 -6.51 -1.21 -7.16
CA LEU A 85 -5.73 -2.13 -7.98
C LEU A 85 -5.49 -3.46 -7.26
N ASN A 86 -5.08 -3.41 -5.99
CA ASN A 86 -4.84 -4.62 -5.21
C ASN A 86 -6.08 -5.46 -4.98
N PHE A 87 -7.26 -4.86 -4.83
CA PHE A 87 -8.49 -5.63 -4.74
C PHE A 87 -8.77 -6.38 -6.05
N ALA A 88 -8.58 -5.73 -7.21
CA ALA A 88 -8.72 -6.39 -8.50
C ALA A 88 -7.70 -7.53 -8.71
N VAL A 89 -6.45 -7.32 -8.32
CA VAL A 89 -5.40 -8.36 -8.34
C VAL A 89 -5.74 -9.49 -7.38
N ASN A 90 -6.22 -9.17 -6.18
CA ASN A 90 -6.59 -10.13 -5.16
C ASN A 90 -7.73 -11.04 -5.63
N ASP A 91 -8.76 -10.49 -6.27
CA ASP A 91 -9.87 -11.29 -6.81
C ASP A 91 -9.39 -12.29 -7.87
N ALA A 92 -8.47 -11.85 -8.75
CA ALA A 92 -7.87 -12.71 -9.76
C ALA A 92 -7.00 -13.81 -9.13
N LEU A 93 -6.16 -13.45 -8.15
CA LEU A 93 -5.30 -14.38 -7.41
C LEU A 93 -6.12 -15.40 -6.61
N ALA A 94 -7.13 -14.95 -5.86
CA ALA A 94 -8.00 -15.81 -5.08
C ALA A 94 -8.69 -16.86 -5.97
N SER A 95 -9.23 -16.44 -7.12
CA SER A 95 -9.85 -17.38 -8.07
C SER A 95 -8.88 -18.44 -8.58
N ALA A 96 -7.60 -18.14 -8.69
CA ALA A 96 -6.58 -19.08 -9.17
C ALA A 96 -6.00 -19.96 -8.05
N ILE A 97 -5.96 -19.47 -6.80
CA ILE A 97 -5.18 -20.07 -5.71
C ILE A 97 -6.05 -20.86 -4.72
N MET A 98 -7.33 -20.54 -4.54
CA MET A 98 -8.14 -21.12 -3.46
C MET A 98 -8.32 -22.65 -3.54
N SER A 99 -8.05 -23.28 -4.68
CA SER A 99 -8.03 -24.74 -4.83
C SER A 99 -6.67 -25.41 -4.56
N HIS A 100 -5.66 -24.65 -4.13
CA HIS A 100 -4.28 -25.11 -3.98
C HIS A 100 -3.73 -24.77 -2.58
N ASP A 101 -3.74 -25.75 -1.68
CA ASP A 101 -3.34 -25.57 -0.28
C ASP A 101 -1.90 -25.04 -0.10
N ASP A 102 -0.96 -25.48 -0.94
CA ASP A 102 0.45 -25.06 -0.86
C ASP A 102 0.64 -23.57 -1.25
N LEU A 103 -0.26 -23.02 -2.06
CA LEU A 103 -0.22 -21.63 -2.52
C LEU A 103 -0.95 -20.68 -1.58
N GLN A 104 -1.93 -21.18 -0.83
CA GLN A 104 -2.68 -20.40 0.14
C GLN A 104 -1.76 -19.73 1.18
N TYR A 105 -0.71 -20.42 1.62
CA TYR A 105 0.27 -19.84 2.55
C TYR A 105 0.88 -18.54 2.00
N TYR A 106 1.44 -18.58 0.79
CA TYR A 106 2.12 -17.43 0.17
C TYR A 106 1.12 -16.31 -0.14
N TYR A 107 -0.08 -16.66 -0.59
CA TYR A 107 -1.17 -15.72 -0.79
C TYR A 107 -1.58 -15.01 0.51
N TYR A 108 -1.72 -15.74 1.61
CA TYR A 108 -2.05 -15.13 2.89
C TYR A 108 -0.93 -14.28 3.44
N VAL A 109 0.35 -14.63 3.22
CA VAL A 109 1.48 -13.77 3.60
C VAL A 109 1.42 -12.42 2.87
N TYR A 110 1.18 -12.44 1.56
CA TYR A 110 0.99 -11.22 0.77
C TYR A 110 -0.19 -10.37 1.29
N MET A 111 -1.36 -11.01 1.49
CA MET A 111 -2.56 -10.34 1.98
C MET A 111 -2.41 -9.76 3.39
N GLN A 112 -1.67 -10.45 4.27
CA GLN A 112 -1.37 -9.90 5.59
C GLN A 112 -0.50 -8.65 5.49
N GLY A 113 0.47 -8.61 4.58
CA GLY A 113 1.27 -7.43 4.29
C GLY A 113 0.39 -6.25 3.88
N LEU A 114 -0.53 -6.45 2.93
CA LEU A 114 -1.47 -5.41 2.48
C LEU A 114 -2.37 -4.93 3.61
N TYR A 115 -2.86 -5.84 4.47
CA TYR A 115 -3.75 -5.49 5.57
C TYR A 115 -3.07 -4.56 6.60
N ILE A 116 -1.80 -4.80 6.91
CA ILE A 116 -1.08 -4.01 7.91
C ILE A 116 -0.37 -2.78 7.33
N PHE A 117 -0.20 -2.68 6.01
CA PHE A 117 0.52 -1.58 5.39
C PHE A 117 -0.10 -0.21 5.69
N PHE A 118 -1.37 0.00 5.33
CA PHE A 118 -2.09 1.27 5.55
C PHE A 118 -2.06 1.75 7.02
N PRO A 119 -2.47 0.95 8.03
CA PRO A 119 -2.49 1.44 9.41
C PRO A 119 -1.09 1.82 9.93
N ASN A 120 -0.04 1.11 9.53
CA ASN A 120 1.34 1.47 9.92
C ASN A 120 1.79 2.77 9.23
N MET A 121 1.38 3.00 7.98
CA MET A 121 1.65 4.29 7.31
C MET A 121 0.99 5.47 8.02
N MET A 122 -0.27 5.31 8.47
CA MET A 122 -0.98 6.37 9.20
C MET A 122 -0.28 6.70 10.53
N GLU A 123 0.16 5.68 11.28
CA GLU A 123 0.92 5.87 12.51
C GLU A 123 2.25 6.58 12.26
N ALA A 124 2.96 6.19 11.19
CA ALA A 124 4.24 6.76 10.83
C ALA A 124 4.14 8.24 10.39
N PHE A 125 3.13 8.60 9.59
CA PHE A 125 2.91 10.02 9.24
C PHE A 125 2.53 10.88 10.44
N ASN A 126 1.71 10.36 11.34
CA ASN A 126 1.37 11.06 12.57
C ASN A 126 2.61 11.30 13.47
N ALA A 127 3.60 10.40 13.43
CA ALA A 127 4.86 10.57 14.14
C ALA A 127 5.78 11.62 13.48
N ASP A 128 5.76 11.73 12.15
CA ASP A 128 6.64 12.62 11.40
C ASP A 128 6.17 14.08 11.36
N ILE A 129 4.87 14.34 11.53
CA ILE A 129 4.26 15.65 11.31
C ILE A 129 3.86 16.28 12.65
N GLU A 130 4.44 17.43 12.98
CA GLU A 130 3.95 18.24 14.10
C GLU A 130 2.99 19.34 13.60
N ASP A 131 1.76 18.93 13.33
CA ASP A 131 0.66 19.83 13.01
C ASP A 131 -0.65 19.21 13.51
N GLU A 132 -1.44 19.92 14.32
CA GLU A 132 -2.71 19.42 14.85
C GLU A 132 -3.71 19.05 13.75
N LYS A 133 -3.55 19.59 12.54
CA LYS A 133 -4.37 19.27 11.37
C LYS A 133 -4.10 17.89 10.78
N ILE A 134 -3.02 17.21 11.18
CA ILE A 134 -2.73 15.86 10.69
C ILE A 134 -3.78 14.86 11.14
N ILE A 135 -4.23 14.97 12.39
CA ILE A 135 -5.19 14.03 13.00
C ILE A 135 -6.51 13.98 12.21
N PRO A 136 -7.22 15.10 11.97
CA PRO A 136 -8.47 15.05 11.21
C PRO A 136 -8.27 14.59 9.77
N PHE A 137 -7.11 14.88 9.15
CA PHE A 137 -6.80 14.40 7.80
C PHE A 137 -6.64 12.87 7.76
N LEU A 138 -5.86 12.30 8.68
CA LEU A 138 -5.65 10.85 8.75
C LEU A 138 -6.96 10.11 9.12
N ASP A 139 -7.80 10.70 9.96
CA ASP A 139 -9.12 10.16 10.27
C ASP A 139 -10.04 10.12 9.02
N GLU A 140 -10.02 11.18 8.20
CA GLU A 140 -10.76 11.23 6.93
C GLU A 140 -10.25 10.16 5.96
N LEU A 141 -8.94 10.08 5.74
CA LEU A 141 -8.33 9.06 4.88
C LEU A 141 -8.63 7.63 5.38
N ALA A 142 -8.57 7.37 6.68
CA ALA A 142 -8.95 6.08 7.24
C ALA A 142 -10.43 5.74 6.99
N ASN A 143 -11.32 6.72 6.97
CA ASN A 143 -12.72 6.52 6.63
C ASN A 143 -12.92 6.24 5.13
N GLU A 144 -12.24 6.97 4.25
CA GLU A 144 -12.26 6.72 2.80
C GLU A 144 -11.75 5.30 2.48
N PHE A 145 -10.63 4.91 3.09
CA PHE A 145 -10.08 3.56 2.95
C PHE A 145 -11.08 2.48 3.40
N ARG A 146 -11.76 2.67 4.54
CA ARG A 146 -12.80 1.72 5.00
C ARG A 146 -13.99 1.64 4.04
N GLN A 147 -14.37 2.74 3.40
CA GLN A 147 -15.44 2.74 2.41
C GLN A 147 -15.04 1.93 1.18
N LEU A 148 -13.81 2.14 0.68
CA LEU A 148 -13.25 1.36 -0.43
C LEU A 148 -13.23 -0.14 -0.09
N ALA A 149 -12.68 -0.50 1.08
CA ALA A 149 -12.60 -1.88 1.54
C ALA A 149 -13.98 -2.53 1.77
N GLY A 150 -14.99 -1.74 2.17
CA GLY A 150 -16.37 -2.21 2.35
C GLY A 150 -17.19 -2.29 1.07
N SER A 151 -16.77 -1.62 -0.01
CA SER A 151 -17.38 -1.74 -1.34
C SER A 151 -16.87 -2.92 -2.15
N GLY A 152 -15.70 -3.48 -1.79
CA GLY A 152 -15.11 -4.67 -2.40
C GLY A 152 -15.59 -6.00 -1.81
N SER A 153 -16.66 -6.02 -1.02
CA SER A 153 -17.22 -7.21 -0.34
C SER A 153 -18.67 -7.49 -0.68
#